data_AF-A0A7S3RYI8-F1
#
_entry.id   AF-A0A7S3RYI8-F1
#
_cell.length_a   1.000
_cell.length_b   1.000
_cell.length_c   1.000
_cell.angle_alpha   90.00
_cell.angle_beta   90.00
_cell.angle_gamma   90.00
#
_symmetry.space_group_name_H-M   'P 1'
#
loop_
_entity.id
_entity.type
_entity.pdbx_description
1 polymer ?
#
loop_
_entity_poly.entity_id
_entity_poly.type
_entity_poly.pdbx_seq_one_letter_code
_entity_poly.pdbx_strand_id
1 'polypeptide(L)'
;IAGGGVARHFPLKMQLASRRGLATLLLLAGALQARALQAGAWPAPAPQRSRRAGAPVLQQPPIGAEPGSGGAAAAEPAGSSVVALAPSLPPARGPASGEWQLDFYSRPVQGADGKKLWELLVTDSAGSFYHAEAVPSNCVNSRELRKRVQALIDASAVKPRAIRFFRAQMKNMLSIALSDLGSARAVPSRATYMLYEWLAQRERSLYPTMAGYRPPRPEPPPVRLPVKLPDQLRGEQYAFVTLPYAEFLPGGGITDENVGFGSLCPLPAADRAPAEDAMVPGLVVFSRRAPAIAAWLTGVDLAYVCGALESRELLLEVGLDTQYLFARIRTAEQSLEAQLFEEGKSRTAGLHFLSVQASAEADAPDGFWLLKDVAAEKRAVFSPPA
;
A
#
# COMPACT_ATOMS: atom_id res chain seq x y z
N ILE A 1 -44.45 47.02 26.91
CA ILE A 1 -43.25 47.74 26.43
C ILE A 1 -42.04 47.07 27.07
N ALA A 2 -41.14 46.52 26.25
CA ALA A 2 -39.82 45.93 26.53
C ALA A 2 -39.76 44.85 27.64
N GLY A 3 -39.40 43.59 27.41
CA GLY A 3 -38.26 43.10 26.64
C GLY A 3 -37.36 42.33 27.61
N GLY A 4 -37.57 41.02 27.77
CA GLY A 4 -36.81 40.17 28.69
C GLY A 4 -36.81 38.73 28.19
N GLY A 5 -35.68 38.33 27.61
CA GLY A 5 -35.47 37.01 27.02
C GLY A 5 -35.46 35.90 28.07
N VAL A 6 -36.30 34.89 27.85
CA VAL A 6 -36.27 33.62 28.58
C VAL A 6 -35.19 32.74 27.97
N ALA A 7 -34.08 32.57 28.68
CA ALA A 7 -33.08 31.56 28.37
C ALA A 7 -33.72 30.17 28.54
N ARG A 8 -33.90 29.45 27.43
CA ARG A 8 -34.18 28.00 27.45
C ARG A 8 -32.85 27.26 27.31
N HIS A 9 -32.47 26.57 28.37
CA HIS A 9 -31.40 25.57 28.37
C HIS A 9 -31.70 24.48 27.34
N PHE A 10 -30.76 24.26 26.42
CA PHE A 10 -30.57 23.01 25.68
C PHE A 10 -29.13 22.53 25.97
N PRO A 11 -28.89 21.21 26.05
CA PRO A 11 -27.74 20.66 26.74
C PRO A 11 -26.43 20.77 25.95
N LEU A 12 -25.40 21.21 26.69
CA LEU A 12 -23.99 21.31 26.31
C LEU A 12 -23.37 19.90 26.13
N LYS A 13 -23.74 19.17 25.08
CA LYS A 13 -23.11 17.88 24.71
C LYS A 13 -22.96 17.75 23.19
N MET A 14 -22.40 18.77 22.53
CA MET A 14 -22.01 18.63 21.12
C MET A 14 -20.97 19.66 20.63
N GLN A 15 -20.20 20.28 21.54
CA GLN A 15 -19.15 21.25 21.16
C GLN A 15 -17.76 20.96 21.74
N LEU A 16 -17.57 19.86 22.49
CA LEU A 16 -16.25 19.49 23.03
C LEU A 16 -15.44 18.50 22.18
N ALA A 17 -16.02 17.92 21.11
CA ALA A 17 -15.30 16.97 20.24
C ALA A 17 -14.37 17.65 19.22
N SER A 18 -14.61 18.92 18.86
CA SER A 18 -13.85 19.63 17.83
C SER A 18 -12.52 20.23 18.33
N ARG A 19 -12.33 20.39 19.65
CA ARG A 19 -11.13 21.06 20.20
C ARG A 19 -10.02 20.13 20.68
N ARG A 20 -10.26 18.82 20.77
CA ARG A 20 -9.23 17.85 21.18
C ARG A 20 -8.39 17.29 20.02
N GLY A 21 -8.91 17.29 18.78
CA GLY A 21 -8.15 16.83 17.60
C GLY A 21 -7.14 17.84 17.05
N LEU A 22 -7.30 19.14 17.35
CA LEU A 22 -6.44 20.21 16.81
C LEU A 22 -5.22 20.53 17.69
N ALA A 23 -5.24 20.18 18.98
CA ALA A 23 -4.10 20.43 19.87
C ALA A 23 -2.95 19.42 19.68
N THR A 24 -3.21 18.28 19.04
CA THR A 24 -2.25 17.18 18.95
C THR A 24 -1.27 17.31 17.79
N LEU A 25 -1.64 18.04 16.72
CA LEU A 25 -0.66 18.54 15.74
C LEU A 25 0.21 19.67 16.33
N LEU A 26 -0.34 20.46 17.25
CA LEU A 26 0.36 21.60 17.88
C LEU A 26 1.37 21.19 18.97
N LEU A 27 1.21 20.04 19.62
CA LEU A 27 2.16 19.57 20.65
C LEU A 27 3.53 19.13 20.09
N LEU A 28 3.66 19.01 18.76
CA LEU A 28 4.94 18.81 18.06
C LEU A 28 5.56 20.11 17.53
N ALA A 29 4.87 21.25 17.61
CA ALA A 29 5.38 22.53 17.12
C ALA A 29 6.72 22.94 17.79
N GLY A 30 6.93 22.54 19.06
CA GLY A 30 8.19 22.79 19.77
C GLY A 30 9.40 22.01 19.23
N ALA A 31 9.19 20.82 18.65
CA ALA A 31 10.25 20.03 18.01
C ALA A 31 10.37 20.31 16.50
N LEU A 32 9.26 20.68 15.85
CA LEU A 32 9.20 21.11 14.46
C LEU A 32 9.96 22.43 14.23
N GLN A 33 9.88 23.41 15.14
CA GLN A 33 10.62 24.68 14.99
C GLN A 33 12.15 24.49 15.02
N ALA A 34 12.67 23.55 15.81
CA ALA A 34 14.10 23.25 15.85
C ALA A 34 14.58 22.44 14.62
N ARG A 35 13.71 21.60 14.04
CA ARG A 35 14.04 20.73 12.89
C ARG A 35 13.73 21.32 11.52
N ALA A 36 12.71 22.17 11.39
CA ALA A 36 12.37 22.84 10.13
C ALA A 36 13.48 23.82 9.68
N LEU A 37 14.25 24.39 10.63
CA LEU A 37 15.43 25.21 10.34
C LEU A 37 16.59 24.44 9.67
N GLN A 38 16.54 23.10 9.63
CA GLN A 38 17.61 22.24 9.10
C GLN A 38 17.18 21.45 7.85
N ALA A 39 16.04 21.80 7.23
CA ALA A 39 15.48 21.08 6.10
C ALA A 39 16.41 21.03 4.87
N GLY A 40 16.49 19.85 4.25
CA GLY A 40 17.21 19.67 2.99
C GLY A 40 16.49 20.37 1.84
N ALA A 41 17.10 21.42 1.26
CA ALA A 41 16.54 22.11 0.10
C ALA A 41 16.66 21.24 -1.17
N TRP A 42 15.60 21.25 -1.99
CA TRP A 42 15.69 20.61 -3.31
C TRP A 42 16.57 21.44 -4.25
N PRO A 43 17.51 20.84 -5.01
CA PRO A 43 18.22 21.57 -6.05
C PRO A 43 17.25 22.09 -7.12
N ALA A 44 17.46 23.33 -7.56
CA ALA A 44 16.67 23.97 -8.61
C ALA A 44 16.75 23.19 -9.93
N PRO A 45 15.66 23.12 -10.72
CA PRO A 45 15.68 22.44 -12.01
C PRO A 45 16.58 23.17 -13.01
N ALA A 46 17.45 22.42 -13.69
CA ALA A 46 18.16 22.93 -14.87
C ALA A 46 17.17 23.10 -16.05
N PRO A 47 17.32 24.14 -16.88
CA PRO A 47 16.37 24.44 -17.96
C PRO A 47 16.38 23.33 -19.03
N GLN A 48 15.21 22.73 -19.28
CA GLN A 48 15.04 21.70 -20.32
C GLN A 48 14.81 22.34 -21.69
N ARG A 49 15.68 22.02 -22.65
CA ARG A 49 15.44 22.29 -24.09
C ARG A 49 14.44 21.30 -24.64
N SER A 50 13.28 21.79 -25.08
CA SER A 50 12.25 21.02 -25.77
C SER A 50 12.70 20.58 -27.15
N ARG A 51 12.64 19.28 -27.46
CA ARG A 51 12.58 18.77 -28.84
C ARG A 51 11.25 18.04 -29.04
N ARG A 52 10.44 18.57 -29.97
CA ARG A 52 9.20 17.96 -30.47
C ARG A 52 9.54 16.82 -31.45
N ALA A 53 8.91 15.66 -31.24
CA ALA A 53 8.62 14.64 -32.25
C ALA A 53 7.30 14.00 -31.78
N GLY A 54 6.19 14.02 -32.50
CA GLY A 54 6.00 13.48 -33.84
C GLY A 54 5.32 12.11 -33.70
N ALA A 55 4.00 12.09 -33.46
CA ALA A 55 3.22 10.87 -33.28
C ALA A 55 2.78 10.27 -34.63
N PRO A 56 2.80 8.93 -34.81
CA PRO A 56 2.07 8.31 -35.89
C PRO A 56 0.76 7.66 -35.41
N VAL A 57 -0.27 7.95 -36.19
CA VAL A 57 -1.59 7.31 -36.24
C VAL A 57 -1.46 5.95 -36.93
N LEU A 58 -2.10 4.90 -36.40
CA LEU A 58 -2.30 3.65 -37.14
C LEU A 58 -3.77 3.19 -37.03
N GLN A 59 -4.29 2.88 -38.21
CA GLN A 59 -5.67 2.60 -38.58
C GLN A 59 -6.07 1.15 -38.27
N GLN A 60 -7.37 0.93 -38.00
CA GLN A 60 -8.02 -0.37 -37.95
C GLN A 60 -8.36 -0.90 -39.36
N PRO A 61 -8.48 -2.23 -39.54
CA PRO A 61 -9.31 -2.82 -40.59
C PRO A 61 -10.49 -3.67 -40.02
N PRO A 62 -11.45 -4.07 -40.87
CA PRO A 62 -12.87 -4.13 -40.52
C PRO A 62 -13.43 -5.53 -40.19
N ILE A 63 -14.70 -5.46 -39.77
CA ILE A 63 -15.67 -6.48 -39.37
C ILE A 63 -15.94 -7.51 -40.50
N GLY A 64 -16.06 -8.79 -40.13
CA GLY A 64 -16.60 -9.88 -40.95
C GLY A 64 -17.39 -10.87 -40.08
N ALA A 65 -18.57 -11.24 -40.56
CA ALA A 65 -19.66 -11.92 -39.86
C ALA A 65 -19.48 -13.44 -39.65
N GLU A 66 -20.24 -13.99 -38.69
CA GLU A 66 -20.44 -15.41 -38.39
C GLU A 66 -21.18 -16.18 -39.50
N PRO A 67 -21.21 -17.54 -39.43
CA PRO A 67 -22.41 -18.15 -38.82
C PRO A 67 -22.17 -19.46 -37.99
N GLY A 68 -23.01 -19.67 -36.97
CA GLY A 68 -23.92 -20.82 -36.95
C GLY A 68 -23.56 -22.12 -36.19
N SER A 69 -24.04 -22.20 -34.95
CA SER A 69 -24.77 -23.31 -34.30
C SER A 69 -24.18 -24.73 -34.18
N GLY A 70 -24.22 -25.26 -32.95
CA GLY A 70 -24.22 -26.70 -32.65
C GLY A 70 -24.14 -26.96 -31.15
N GLY A 71 -25.28 -27.21 -30.51
CA GLY A 71 -25.37 -27.44 -29.06
C GLY A 71 -24.98 -28.86 -28.63
N ALA A 72 -24.56 -29.00 -27.37
CA ALA A 72 -24.76 -30.20 -26.56
C ALA A 72 -24.60 -29.84 -25.07
N ALA A 73 -25.60 -30.22 -24.30
CA ALA A 73 -25.66 -30.14 -22.85
C ALA A 73 -24.61 -31.05 -22.18
N ALA A 74 -24.11 -30.63 -21.02
CA ALA A 74 -24.22 -31.37 -19.75
C ALA A 74 -23.14 -30.97 -18.74
N ALA A 75 -23.51 -31.18 -17.48
CA ALA A 75 -22.70 -31.24 -16.27
C ALA A 75 -22.35 -29.89 -15.62
N GLU A 76 -23.21 -29.52 -14.65
CA GLU A 76 -22.76 -28.87 -13.42
C GLU A 76 -21.56 -29.60 -12.82
N PRO A 77 -20.71 -28.87 -12.08
CA PRO A 77 -20.22 -29.42 -10.85
C PRO A 77 -20.60 -28.52 -9.68
N ALA A 78 -21.37 -29.15 -8.78
CA ALA A 78 -21.42 -28.84 -7.37
C ALA A 78 -20.01 -28.69 -6.76
N GLY A 79 -19.92 -27.88 -5.70
CA GLY A 79 -18.76 -27.89 -4.80
C GLY A 79 -18.18 -26.52 -4.51
N SER A 80 -19.01 -25.62 -3.98
CA SER A 80 -18.50 -24.50 -3.19
C SER A 80 -17.77 -25.05 -1.96
N SER A 81 -16.64 -24.41 -1.64
CA SER A 81 -15.83 -24.58 -0.44
C SER A 81 -14.99 -25.86 -0.34
N VAL A 82 -13.72 -25.76 -0.77
CA VAL A 82 -12.65 -26.51 -0.11
C VAL A 82 -11.75 -25.50 0.60
N VAL A 83 -12.29 -24.97 1.70
CA VAL A 83 -11.48 -24.52 2.83
C VAL A 83 -10.84 -25.79 3.40
N ALA A 84 -9.63 -26.12 2.95
CA ALA A 84 -8.88 -27.21 3.56
C ALA A 84 -7.49 -26.72 4.01
N LEU A 85 -7.33 -26.75 5.34
CA LEU A 85 -6.09 -26.93 6.10
C LEU A 85 -5.32 -25.68 6.58
N ALA A 86 -5.92 -24.48 6.64
CA ALA A 86 -5.19 -23.30 7.10
C ALA A 86 -5.26 -23.06 8.64
N PRO A 87 -4.20 -22.49 9.24
CA PRO A 87 -4.22 -21.81 10.55
C PRO A 87 -5.35 -20.76 10.64
N SER A 88 -5.68 -20.27 11.84
CA SER A 88 -6.72 -19.25 12.08
C SER A 88 -6.58 -18.05 11.13
N LEU A 89 -7.52 -17.82 10.21
CA LEU A 89 -7.45 -16.70 9.25
C LEU A 89 -7.20 -15.36 9.96
N PRO A 90 -6.51 -14.40 9.33
CA PRO A 90 -6.39 -13.06 9.91
C PRO A 90 -7.79 -12.48 10.15
N PRO A 91 -8.01 -11.78 11.27
CA PRO A 91 -9.32 -11.23 11.59
C PRO A 91 -9.70 -10.13 10.59
N ALA A 92 -10.99 -10.07 10.25
CA ALA A 92 -11.55 -8.98 9.46
C ALA A 92 -11.37 -7.64 10.20
N ARG A 93 -11.04 -6.60 9.44
CA ARG A 93 -10.77 -5.23 9.92
C ARG A 93 -11.89 -4.25 9.59
N GLY A 94 -12.92 -4.72 8.90
CA GLY A 94 -14.03 -3.91 8.45
C GLY A 94 -15.04 -4.71 7.62
N PRO A 95 -16.06 -4.04 7.08
CA PRO A 95 -17.02 -4.66 6.18
C PRO A 95 -16.37 -5.04 4.85
N ALA A 96 -17.06 -5.87 4.08
CA ALA A 96 -16.61 -6.31 2.76
C ALA A 96 -16.34 -5.11 1.82
N SER A 97 -15.21 -5.18 1.11
CA SER A 97 -14.68 -4.13 0.26
C SER A 97 -14.62 -4.54 -1.21
N GLY A 98 -14.83 -3.57 -2.10
CA GLY A 98 -14.62 -3.72 -3.54
C GLY A 98 -13.14 -3.63 -3.97
N GLU A 99 -12.22 -3.41 -3.04
CA GLU A 99 -10.77 -3.40 -3.30
C GLU A 99 -10.20 -4.78 -2.97
N TRP A 100 -10.09 -5.64 -3.98
CA TRP A 100 -9.57 -7.00 -3.82
C TRP A 100 -8.04 -7.04 -3.94
N GLN A 101 -7.45 -8.07 -3.34
CA GLN A 101 -6.03 -8.37 -3.35
C GLN A 101 -5.85 -9.82 -3.80
N LEU A 102 -4.98 -10.05 -4.79
CA LEU A 102 -4.80 -11.35 -5.42
C LEU A 102 -3.31 -11.73 -5.50
N ASP A 103 -3.00 -12.97 -5.12
CA ASP A 103 -1.72 -13.63 -5.42
C ASP A 103 -1.98 -14.92 -6.19
N PHE A 104 -1.30 -15.09 -7.32
CA PHE A 104 -1.33 -16.34 -8.08
C PHE A 104 0.11 -16.75 -8.38
N TYR A 105 0.66 -17.60 -7.52
CA TYR A 105 2.10 -17.90 -7.53
C TYR A 105 2.41 -19.29 -6.97
N SER A 106 3.57 -19.82 -7.36
CA SER A 106 4.07 -21.08 -6.83
C SER A 106 4.48 -20.96 -5.36
N ARG A 107 4.26 -22.02 -4.58
CA ARG A 107 4.63 -22.12 -3.16
C ARG A 107 5.93 -22.92 -2.98
N PRO A 108 6.62 -22.77 -1.84
CA PRO A 108 7.80 -23.57 -1.48
C PRO A 108 7.44 -25.02 -1.13
N VAL A 109 6.50 -25.63 -1.86
CA VAL A 109 6.00 -26.99 -1.64
C VAL A 109 5.98 -27.71 -2.98
N GLN A 110 6.54 -28.92 -3.03
CA GLN A 110 6.46 -29.80 -4.19
C GLN A 110 5.41 -30.88 -3.95
N GLY A 111 4.53 -31.09 -4.92
CA GLY A 111 3.56 -32.18 -4.90
C GLY A 111 4.22 -33.54 -5.06
N ALA A 112 3.44 -34.60 -4.88
CA ALA A 112 3.89 -35.98 -5.09
C ALA A 112 4.36 -36.25 -6.54
N ASP A 113 3.90 -35.44 -7.49
CA ASP A 113 4.32 -35.46 -8.90
C ASP A 113 5.66 -34.73 -9.15
N GLY A 114 6.31 -34.22 -8.10
CA GLY A 114 7.55 -33.45 -8.17
C GLY A 114 7.39 -32.01 -8.67
N LYS A 115 6.17 -31.57 -9.00
CA LYS A 115 5.90 -30.21 -9.49
C LYS A 115 5.65 -29.26 -8.32
N LYS A 116 5.88 -27.96 -8.56
CA LYS A 116 5.55 -26.93 -7.55
C LYS A 116 4.03 -26.84 -7.36
N LEU A 117 3.61 -26.74 -6.11
CA LEU A 117 2.26 -26.31 -5.76
C LEU A 117 2.06 -24.87 -6.22
N TRP A 118 1.00 -24.61 -7.00
CA TRP A 118 0.53 -23.26 -7.26
C TRP A 118 -0.73 -22.99 -6.46
N GLU A 119 -0.91 -21.77 -6.01
CA GLU A 119 -2.14 -21.35 -5.35
C GLU A 119 -2.66 -20.05 -5.94
N LEU A 120 -3.98 -19.96 -6.07
CA LEU A 120 -4.72 -18.71 -6.20
C LEU A 120 -5.20 -18.30 -4.81
N LEU A 121 -4.75 -17.14 -4.34
CA LEU A 121 -5.19 -16.52 -3.10
C LEU A 121 -5.90 -15.20 -3.44
N VAL A 122 -7.10 -15.02 -2.90
CA VAL A 122 -7.88 -13.78 -3.05
C VAL A 122 -8.49 -13.38 -1.71
N THR A 123 -8.38 -12.10 -1.37
CA THR A 123 -9.03 -11.48 -0.21
C THR A 123 -9.40 -10.04 -0.57
N ASP A 124 -10.21 -9.37 0.23
CA ASP A 124 -10.42 -7.93 0.10
C ASP A 124 -9.48 -7.12 1.00
N SER A 125 -9.53 -5.79 0.87
CA SER A 125 -8.72 -4.88 1.67
C SER A 125 -9.07 -4.89 3.16
N ALA A 126 -10.23 -5.43 3.53
CA ALA A 126 -10.68 -5.53 4.91
C ALA A 126 -10.41 -6.90 5.53
N GLY A 127 -9.99 -7.91 4.76
CA GLY A 127 -9.89 -9.29 5.24
C GLY A 127 -11.27 -9.89 5.59
N SER A 128 -12.34 -9.41 4.96
CA SER A 128 -13.70 -9.90 5.21
C SER A 128 -13.95 -11.27 4.60
N PHE A 129 -13.17 -11.66 3.59
CA PHE A 129 -13.20 -12.98 3.00
C PHE A 129 -11.81 -13.44 2.58
N TYR A 130 -11.65 -14.76 2.49
CA TYR A 130 -10.42 -15.40 2.04
C TYR A 130 -10.78 -16.57 1.13
N HIS A 131 -10.23 -16.58 -0.08
CA HIS A 131 -10.33 -17.68 -1.02
C HIS A 131 -8.94 -18.21 -1.33
N ALA A 132 -8.73 -19.51 -1.13
CA ALA A 132 -7.51 -20.22 -1.47
C ALA A 132 -7.85 -21.46 -2.29
N GLU A 133 -7.21 -21.61 -3.44
CA GLU A 133 -7.33 -22.78 -4.31
C GLU A 133 -5.95 -23.26 -4.74
N ALA A 134 -5.68 -24.56 -4.64
CA ALA A 134 -4.52 -25.18 -5.25
C ALA A 134 -4.75 -25.36 -6.76
N VAL A 135 -3.83 -24.88 -7.58
CA VAL A 135 -3.96 -24.91 -9.04
C VAL A 135 -2.89 -25.84 -9.64
N PRO A 136 -3.27 -26.79 -10.51
CA PRO A 136 -2.29 -27.61 -11.22
C PRO A 136 -1.36 -26.78 -12.12
N SER A 137 -0.10 -27.18 -12.25
CA SER A 137 0.90 -26.44 -13.04
C SER A 137 0.51 -26.24 -14.51
N ASN A 138 -0.24 -27.18 -15.10
CA ASN A 138 -0.76 -27.08 -16.48
C ASN A 138 -1.94 -26.10 -16.63
N CYS A 139 -2.53 -25.65 -15.53
CA CYS A 139 -3.60 -24.65 -15.49
C CYS A 139 -3.10 -23.23 -15.18
N VAL A 140 -1.78 -23.03 -15.07
CA VAL A 140 -1.19 -21.71 -14.80
C VAL A 140 -1.12 -20.89 -16.08
N ASN A 141 -2.23 -20.27 -16.45
CA ASN A 141 -2.33 -19.37 -17.59
C ASN A 141 -3.45 -18.33 -17.38
N SER A 142 -3.46 -17.28 -18.20
CA SER A 142 -4.42 -16.16 -18.04
C SER A 142 -5.87 -16.57 -18.27
N ARG A 143 -6.14 -17.55 -19.13
CA ARG A 143 -7.49 -18.04 -19.42
C ARG A 143 -8.10 -18.76 -18.22
N GLU A 144 -7.36 -19.68 -17.61
CA GLU A 144 -7.82 -20.43 -16.45
C GLU A 144 -7.92 -19.56 -15.20
N LEU A 145 -6.98 -18.63 -15.01
CA LEU A 145 -7.07 -17.65 -13.94
C LEU A 145 -8.32 -16.78 -14.08
N ARG A 146 -8.61 -16.28 -15.29
CA ARG A 146 -9.79 -15.46 -15.55
C ARG A 146 -11.08 -16.17 -15.16
N LYS A 147 -11.26 -17.43 -15.59
CA LYS A 147 -12.45 -18.22 -15.25
C LYS A 147 -12.64 -18.34 -13.73
N ARG A 148 -11.56 -18.61 -13.00
CA ARG A 148 -11.56 -18.73 -11.53
C ARG A 148 -11.96 -17.43 -10.86
N VAL A 149 -11.30 -16.34 -11.25
CA VAL A 149 -11.59 -15.02 -10.68
C VAL A 149 -13.01 -14.58 -11.03
N GLN A 150 -13.48 -14.83 -12.25
CA GLN A 150 -14.87 -14.54 -12.64
C GLN A 150 -15.87 -15.31 -11.77
N ALA A 151 -15.65 -16.61 -11.53
CA ALA A 151 -16.53 -17.39 -10.66
C ALA A 151 -16.57 -16.83 -9.22
N LEU A 152 -15.44 -16.35 -8.69
CA LEU A 152 -15.40 -15.67 -7.40
C LEU A 152 -16.16 -14.34 -7.42
N ILE A 153 -16.02 -13.57 -8.49
CA ILE A 153 -16.77 -12.32 -8.68
C ILE A 153 -18.26 -12.62 -8.70
N ASP A 154 -18.70 -13.62 -9.47
CA ASP A 154 -20.10 -13.99 -9.62
C ASP A 154 -20.73 -14.44 -8.30
N ALA A 155 -19.99 -15.22 -7.50
CA ALA A 155 -20.41 -15.68 -6.17
C ALA A 155 -20.36 -14.59 -5.08
N SER A 156 -19.58 -13.52 -5.25
CA SER A 156 -19.44 -12.48 -4.24
C SER A 156 -20.65 -11.53 -4.19
N ALA A 157 -21.09 -11.20 -2.97
CA ALA A 157 -22.09 -10.16 -2.73
C ALA A 157 -21.56 -8.76 -3.05
N VAL A 158 -20.29 -8.48 -2.72
CA VAL A 158 -19.61 -7.21 -3.05
C VAL A 158 -18.69 -7.45 -4.24
N LYS A 159 -19.04 -6.87 -5.39
CA LYS A 159 -18.25 -7.00 -6.62
C LYS A 159 -17.00 -6.11 -6.53
N PRO A 160 -15.83 -6.58 -6.97
CA PRO A 160 -14.62 -5.78 -6.96
C PRO A 160 -14.69 -4.65 -7.99
N ARG A 161 -14.22 -3.47 -7.60
CA ARG A 161 -13.92 -2.34 -8.49
C ARG A 161 -12.45 -2.36 -8.91
N ALA A 162 -11.59 -2.87 -8.05
CA ALA A 162 -10.16 -3.05 -8.33
C ALA A 162 -9.67 -4.40 -7.77
N ILE A 163 -8.73 -5.02 -8.48
CA ILE A 163 -8.01 -6.20 -8.03
C ILE A 163 -6.51 -5.86 -8.05
N ARG A 164 -5.93 -5.72 -6.87
CA ARG A 164 -4.53 -5.40 -6.65
C ARG A 164 -3.69 -6.67 -6.58
N PHE A 165 -2.51 -6.65 -7.18
CA PHE A 165 -1.56 -7.77 -7.12
C PHE A 165 -0.12 -7.26 -7.11
N PHE A 166 0.78 -7.97 -6.44
CA PHE A 166 2.14 -7.47 -6.18
C PHE A 166 3.28 -8.24 -6.87
N ARG A 167 2.99 -9.37 -7.53
CA ARG A 167 4.03 -10.22 -8.17
C ARG A 167 4.48 -9.64 -9.51
N ALA A 168 5.64 -8.97 -9.52
CA ALA A 168 6.21 -8.42 -10.74
C ALA A 168 6.43 -9.48 -11.84
N GLN A 169 6.88 -10.69 -11.49
CA GLN A 169 7.09 -11.79 -12.43
C GLN A 169 5.79 -12.24 -13.12
N MET A 170 4.64 -12.05 -12.46
CA MET A 170 3.33 -12.46 -12.96
C MET A 170 2.56 -11.30 -13.59
N LYS A 171 3.11 -10.08 -13.61
CA LYS A 171 2.41 -8.85 -14.00
C LYS A 171 1.71 -8.98 -15.34
N ASN A 172 2.40 -9.45 -16.38
CA ASN A 172 1.81 -9.57 -17.72
C ASN A 172 0.63 -10.57 -17.74
N MET A 173 0.81 -11.75 -17.15
CA MET A 173 -0.23 -12.78 -17.14
C MET A 173 -1.45 -12.35 -16.31
N LEU A 174 -1.22 -11.75 -15.13
CA LEU A 174 -2.27 -11.21 -14.27
C LEU A 174 -3.02 -10.07 -14.95
N SER A 175 -2.33 -9.11 -15.55
CA SER A 175 -2.96 -8.01 -16.27
C SER A 175 -3.87 -8.50 -17.41
N ILE A 176 -3.42 -9.48 -18.20
CA ILE A 176 -4.23 -10.08 -19.29
C ILE A 176 -5.43 -10.88 -18.76
N ALA A 177 -5.25 -11.60 -17.65
CA ALA A 177 -6.33 -12.37 -17.06
C ALA A 177 -7.45 -11.45 -16.55
N LEU A 178 -7.06 -10.37 -15.87
CA LEU A 178 -7.94 -9.47 -15.13
C LEU A 178 -8.54 -8.34 -15.99
N SER A 179 -7.90 -7.94 -17.11
CA SER A 179 -8.42 -6.88 -17.99
C SER A 179 -9.80 -7.19 -18.57
N ASP A 180 -10.08 -8.46 -18.81
CA ASP A 180 -11.27 -8.90 -19.54
C ASP A 180 -12.42 -9.31 -18.60
N LEU A 181 -12.32 -8.98 -17.30
CA LEU A 181 -13.37 -9.26 -16.31
C LEU A 181 -14.50 -8.22 -16.32
N GLY A 182 -14.29 -7.06 -16.96
CA GLY A 182 -15.30 -6.01 -17.17
C GLY A 182 -15.75 -5.24 -15.92
N SER A 183 -15.84 -5.88 -14.76
CA SER A 183 -16.31 -5.27 -13.51
C SER A 183 -15.21 -4.65 -12.66
N ALA A 184 -13.96 -5.09 -12.82
CA ALA A 184 -12.83 -4.70 -11.98
C ALA A 184 -11.61 -4.24 -12.80
N ARG A 185 -10.91 -3.22 -12.30
CA ARG A 185 -9.62 -2.80 -12.83
C ARG A 185 -8.49 -3.66 -12.25
N ALA A 186 -7.61 -4.16 -13.12
CA ALA A 186 -6.35 -4.79 -12.71
C ALA A 186 -5.35 -3.71 -12.23
N VAL A 187 -4.84 -3.81 -11.00
CA VAL A 187 -3.95 -2.81 -10.40
C VAL A 187 -2.65 -3.46 -9.92
N PRO A 188 -1.54 -3.35 -10.68
CA PRO A 188 -0.23 -3.76 -10.19
C PRO A 188 0.18 -2.86 -9.01
N SER A 189 0.15 -3.39 -7.79
CA SER A 189 0.35 -2.61 -6.57
C SER A 189 0.94 -3.44 -5.44
N ARG A 190 1.80 -2.81 -4.63
CA ARG A 190 2.31 -3.38 -3.36
C ARG A 190 1.42 -3.04 -2.16
N ALA A 191 0.40 -2.20 -2.32
CA ALA A 191 -0.59 -1.91 -1.28
C ALA A 191 -1.60 -3.07 -1.13
N THR A 192 -1.09 -4.29 -0.95
CA THR A 192 -1.85 -5.54 -0.74
C THR A 192 -1.61 -6.05 0.68
N TYR A 193 -1.87 -5.20 1.66
CA TYR A 193 -1.46 -5.43 3.06
C TYR A 193 -2.08 -6.69 3.67
N MET A 194 -3.37 -6.97 3.40
CA MET A 194 -4.06 -8.12 3.97
C MET A 194 -3.58 -9.44 3.36
N LEU A 195 -3.33 -9.43 2.06
CA LEU A 195 -2.74 -10.55 1.36
C LEU A 195 -1.31 -10.84 1.83
N TYR A 196 -0.50 -9.81 2.10
CA TYR A 196 0.84 -9.99 2.67
C TYR A 196 0.81 -10.62 4.06
N GLU A 197 -0.09 -10.16 4.92
CA GLU A 197 -0.26 -10.72 6.27
C GLU A 197 -0.70 -12.18 6.22
N TRP A 198 -1.67 -12.48 5.36
CA TRP A 198 -2.15 -13.84 5.16
C TRP A 198 -1.07 -14.77 4.59
N LEU A 199 -0.32 -14.31 3.58
CA LEU A 199 0.83 -15.04 3.03
C LEU A 199 1.90 -15.30 4.09
N ALA A 200 2.27 -14.29 4.88
CA ALA A 200 3.27 -14.43 5.94
C ALA A 200 2.84 -15.46 7.01
N GLN A 201 1.55 -15.51 7.32
CA GLN A 201 0.99 -16.53 8.21
C GLN A 201 1.11 -17.93 7.60
N ARG A 202 0.72 -18.11 6.33
CA ARG A 202 0.82 -19.39 5.62
C ARG A 202 2.27 -19.87 5.53
N GLU A 203 3.21 -18.97 5.22
CA GLU A 203 4.65 -19.24 5.19
C GLU A 203 5.20 -19.70 6.55
N ARG A 204 4.67 -19.16 7.66
CA ARG A 204 5.11 -19.51 9.01
C ARG A 204 4.53 -20.82 9.52
N SER A 205 3.25 -21.08 9.25
CA SER A 205 2.47 -22.08 10.00
C SER A 205 1.77 -23.13 9.16
N LEU A 206 1.66 -22.93 7.83
CA LEU A 206 1.02 -23.90 6.94
C LEU A 206 2.04 -24.62 6.06
N TYR A 207 2.77 -23.89 5.22
CA TYR A 207 3.69 -24.53 4.26
C TYR A 207 4.73 -25.45 4.93
N PRO A 208 5.31 -25.11 6.10
CA PRO A 208 6.24 -26.01 6.78
C PRO A 208 5.65 -27.36 7.22
N THR A 209 4.32 -27.47 7.37
CA THR A 209 3.66 -28.73 7.75
C THR A 209 3.28 -29.59 6.56
N MET A 210 3.44 -29.09 5.33
CA MET A 210 3.06 -29.80 4.11
C MET A 210 4.17 -30.75 3.65
N ALA A 211 3.77 -31.94 3.18
CA ALA A 211 4.69 -32.87 2.53
C ALA A 211 5.34 -32.21 1.30
N GLY A 212 6.66 -32.39 1.14
CA GLY A 212 7.40 -31.80 0.03
C GLY A 212 7.74 -30.32 0.20
N TYR A 213 7.51 -29.73 1.39
CA TYR A 213 8.00 -28.38 1.71
C TYR A 213 9.52 -28.30 1.58
N ARG A 214 9.98 -27.27 0.87
CA ARG A 214 11.40 -26.93 0.75
C ARG A 214 11.56 -25.46 1.10
N PRO A 215 12.21 -25.11 2.23
CA PRO A 215 12.36 -23.72 2.62
C PRO A 215 13.03 -22.93 1.49
N PRO A 216 12.47 -21.77 1.11
CA PRO A 216 13.03 -20.96 0.05
C PRO A 216 14.42 -20.47 0.48
N ARG A 217 15.37 -20.45 -0.46
CA ARG A 217 16.65 -19.81 -0.23
C ARG A 217 16.44 -18.29 -0.21
N PRO A 218 17.10 -17.55 0.71
CA PRO A 218 17.09 -16.09 0.64
C PRO A 218 17.59 -15.64 -0.73
N GLU A 219 16.73 -14.95 -1.48
CA GLU A 219 17.13 -14.30 -2.72
C GLU A 219 17.48 -12.84 -2.41
N PRO A 220 18.58 -12.32 -2.98
CA PRO A 220 18.87 -10.90 -2.85
C PRO A 220 17.71 -10.09 -3.46
N PRO A 221 17.34 -8.95 -2.85
CA PRO A 221 16.32 -8.09 -3.43
C PRO A 221 16.77 -7.65 -4.83
N PRO A 222 15.83 -7.52 -5.79
CA PRO A 222 16.19 -7.07 -7.13
C PRO A 222 16.76 -5.65 -7.05
N VAL A 223 17.95 -5.46 -7.64
CA VAL A 223 18.58 -4.14 -7.75
C VAL A 223 17.73 -3.28 -8.67
N ARG A 224 17.23 -2.15 -8.15
CA ARG A 224 16.52 -1.14 -8.92
C ARG A 224 17.35 0.14 -8.90
N LEU A 225 17.50 0.75 -10.08
CA LEU A 225 18.12 2.06 -10.17
C LEU A 225 17.04 3.12 -10.03
N PRO A 226 17.18 4.08 -9.10
CA PRO A 226 16.17 5.09 -8.90
C PRO A 226 16.12 6.03 -10.10
N VAL A 227 14.91 6.35 -10.55
CA VAL A 227 14.66 7.32 -11.62
C VAL A 227 14.36 8.70 -11.03
N LYS A 228 14.51 9.76 -11.83
CA LYS A 228 14.24 11.14 -11.38
C LYS A 228 12.78 11.28 -10.92
N LEU A 229 12.56 11.85 -9.73
CA LEU A 229 11.22 12.22 -9.26
C LEU A 229 10.57 13.24 -10.22
N PRO A 230 9.33 13.00 -10.68
CA PRO A 230 8.57 13.95 -11.48
C PRO A 230 8.49 15.33 -10.82
N ASP A 231 8.60 16.39 -11.60
CA ASP A 231 8.64 17.76 -11.07
C ASP A 231 7.31 18.15 -10.37
N GLN A 232 6.21 17.50 -10.72
CA GLN A 232 4.90 17.64 -10.07
C GLN A 232 4.91 17.18 -8.61
N LEU A 233 5.72 16.17 -8.28
CA LEU A 233 5.81 15.59 -6.93
C LEU A 233 6.91 16.23 -6.07
N ARG A 234 7.68 17.16 -6.64
CA ARG A 234 8.80 17.81 -5.96
C ARG A 234 8.29 18.89 -5.00
N GLY A 235 8.60 18.72 -3.72
CA GLY A 235 8.46 19.75 -2.68
C GLY A 235 9.60 20.77 -2.68
N GLU A 236 9.49 21.78 -1.80
CA GLU A 236 10.54 22.79 -1.60
C GLU A 236 11.55 22.29 -0.55
N GLN A 237 11.04 21.66 0.51
CA GLN A 237 11.81 21.15 1.65
C GLN A 237 11.22 19.83 2.15
N TYR A 238 11.99 19.08 2.94
CA TYR A 238 11.51 17.94 3.69
C TYR A 238 12.13 17.87 5.08
N ALA A 239 11.46 17.16 5.99
CA ALA A 239 11.96 16.87 7.33
C ALA A 239 11.57 15.45 7.78
N PHE A 240 12.45 14.80 8.54
CA PHE A 240 12.11 13.58 9.27
C PHE A 240 11.41 13.95 10.58
N VAL A 241 10.29 13.30 10.84
CA VAL A 241 9.46 13.53 12.03
C VAL A 241 8.99 12.19 12.59
N THR A 242 8.35 12.23 13.74
CA THR A 242 7.73 11.06 14.36
C THR A 242 6.39 11.42 14.97
N LEU A 243 5.46 10.47 14.99
CA LEU A 243 4.18 10.56 15.69
C LEU A 243 4.02 9.34 16.61
N PRO A 244 3.45 9.49 17.83
CA PRO A 244 3.09 8.35 18.65
C PRO A 244 2.13 7.41 17.90
N TYR A 245 2.27 6.10 18.08
CA TYR A 245 1.39 5.11 17.49
C TYR A 245 -0.08 5.32 17.90
N ALA A 246 -0.30 5.82 19.12
CA ALA A 246 -1.62 6.22 19.63
C ALA A 246 -2.39 7.19 18.71
N GLU A 247 -1.68 8.02 17.93
CA GLU A 247 -2.32 8.97 17.01
C GLU A 247 -3.12 8.30 15.90
N PHE A 248 -2.77 7.06 15.54
CA PHE A 248 -3.42 6.30 14.48
C PHE A 248 -4.52 5.37 15.01
N LEU A 249 -4.63 5.20 16.33
CA LEU A 249 -5.64 4.36 16.96
C LEU A 249 -7.02 5.05 16.97
N PRO A 250 -8.12 4.29 17.14
CA PRO A 250 -9.44 4.89 17.32
C PRO A 250 -9.45 5.90 18.47
N GLY A 251 -9.80 7.15 18.18
CA GLY A 251 -9.78 8.27 19.13
C GLY A 251 -8.48 9.09 19.15
N GLY A 252 -7.48 8.69 18.36
CA GLY A 252 -6.26 9.46 18.10
C GLY A 252 -6.48 10.67 17.19
N GLY A 253 -5.41 11.42 16.93
CA GLY A 253 -5.45 12.65 16.15
C GLY A 253 -5.37 12.49 14.64
N ILE A 254 -5.12 11.28 14.10
CA ILE A 254 -5.05 11.04 12.65
C ILE A 254 -6.19 10.13 12.21
N THR A 255 -7.08 10.65 11.37
CA THR A 255 -8.28 9.94 10.88
C THR A 255 -8.50 10.19 9.39
N ASP A 256 -9.27 9.33 8.72
CA ASP A 256 -9.57 9.49 7.31
C ASP A 256 -10.26 10.85 6.98
N GLU A 257 -10.87 11.50 7.97
CA GLU A 257 -11.53 12.80 7.80
C GLU A 257 -10.56 14.01 7.86
N ASN A 258 -9.35 13.85 8.42
CA ASN A 258 -8.44 14.98 8.66
C ASN A 258 -7.07 14.89 7.96
N VAL A 259 -6.84 13.81 7.21
CA VAL A 259 -5.60 13.55 6.46
C VAL A 259 -5.50 14.32 5.14
N GLY A 260 -6.53 15.09 4.77
CA GLY A 260 -6.59 15.73 3.45
C GLY A 260 -6.62 14.69 2.34
N PHE A 261 -5.74 14.81 1.35
CA PHE A 261 -5.53 13.74 0.37
C PHE A 261 -4.72 12.59 0.98
N GLY A 262 -5.16 11.35 0.79
CA GLY A 262 -4.30 10.21 1.03
C GLY A 262 -5.07 8.97 1.46
N SER A 263 -4.40 8.13 2.25
CA SER A 263 -4.95 6.86 2.70
C SER A 263 -4.22 6.35 3.92
N LEU A 264 -4.94 5.72 4.84
CA LEU A 264 -4.35 5.07 6.00
C LEU A 264 -4.25 3.56 5.75
N CYS A 265 -3.01 3.02 5.69
CA CYS A 265 -2.87 1.57 5.59
C CYS A 265 -3.39 0.88 6.86
N PRO A 266 -3.89 -0.37 6.76
CA PRO A 266 -4.38 -1.10 7.92
C PRO A 266 -3.30 -1.28 8.99
N LEU A 267 -3.64 -0.94 10.24
CA LEU A 267 -2.74 -1.09 11.39
C LEU A 267 -2.39 -2.57 11.65
N PRO A 268 -1.23 -2.89 12.24
CA PRO A 268 -0.89 -4.25 12.62
C PRO A 268 -1.96 -4.90 13.50
N ALA A 269 -2.13 -6.20 13.37
CA ALA A 269 -2.98 -6.98 14.28
C ALA A 269 -2.47 -6.85 15.73
N ALA A 270 -3.35 -7.07 16.71
CA ALA A 270 -3.07 -6.83 18.12
C ALA A 270 -1.83 -7.58 18.65
N ASP A 271 -1.54 -8.77 18.12
CA ASP A 271 -0.36 -9.57 18.48
C ASP A 271 0.97 -8.98 17.95
N ARG A 272 0.90 -8.01 17.03
CA ARG A 272 2.05 -7.32 16.41
C ARG A 272 1.94 -5.81 16.51
N ALA A 273 0.99 -5.30 17.28
CA ALA A 273 0.80 -3.87 17.48
C ALA A 273 2.00 -3.31 18.28
N PRO A 274 2.60 -2.21 17.84
CA PRO A 274 3.56 -1.46 18.66
C PRO A 274 2.90 -0.96 19.96
N ALA A 275 3.72 -0.60 20.94
CA ALA A 275 3.24 0.13 22.10
C ALA A 275 2.62 1.48 21.68
N GLU A 276 1.63 1.98 22.43
CA GLU A 276 0.92 3.22 22.09
C GLU A 276 1.84 4.45 22.01
N ASP A 277 2.88 4.49 22.85
CA ASP A 277 3.92 5.52 22.88
C ASP A 277 5.06 5.28 21.88
N ALA A 278 5.03 4.17 21.13
CA ALA A 278 6.03 3.89 20.11
C ALA A 278 5.98 4.95 19.01
N MET A 279 7.13 5.50 18.66
CA MET A 279 7.24 6.58 17.68
C MET A 279 7.25 6.01 16.25
N VAL A 280 6.14 6.20 15.54
CA VAL A 280 6.04 5.91 14.10
C VAL A 280 6.80 7.01 13.34
N PRO A 281 7.83 6.66 12.55
CA PRO A 281 8.60 7.64 11.81
C PRO A 281 7.85 8.13 10.58
N GLY A 282 8.15 9.35 10.15
CA GLY A 282 7.52 9.96 8.99
C GLY A 282 8.42 10.94 8.27
N LEU A 283 8.02 11.23 7.03
CA LEU A 283 8.62 12.24 6.18
C LEU A 283 7.58 13.32 5.89
N VAL A 284 7.87 14.56 6.23
CA VAL A 284 7.01 15.71 5.88
C VAL A 284 7.65 16.45 4.71
N VAL A 285 6.84 16.78 3.72
CA VAL A 285 7.22 17.58 2.55
C VAL A 285 6.55 18.94 2.67
N PHE A 286 7.37 19.99 2.70
CA PHE A 286 6.90 21.36 2.75
C PHE A 286 6.91 21.97 1.35
N SER A 287 5.79 22.58 0.96
CA SER A 287 5.71 23.34 -0.28
C SER A 287 4.52 24.27 -0.31
N ARG A 288 4.70 25.48 -0.83
CA ARG A 288 3.57 26.36 -1.18
C ARG A 288 2.57 25.74 -2.18
N ARG A 289 2.95 24.67 -2.88
CA ARG A 289 2.09 23.89 -3.79
C ARG A 289 1.58 22.60 -3.17
N ALA A 290 1.57 22.48 -1.85
CA ALA A 290 1.19 21.26 -1.14
C ALA A 290 -0.17 20.66 -1.59
N PRO A 291 -1.27 21.42 -1.76
CA PRO A 291 -2.52 20.87 -2.29
C PRO A 291 -2.36 20.19 -3.66
N ALA A 292 -1.57 20.79 -4.55
CA ALA A 292 -1.33 20.25 -5.88
C ALA A 292 -0.46 18.98 -5.81
N ILE A 293 0.62 19.00 -5.04
CA ILE A 293 1.49 17.82 -4.84
C ILE A 293 0.67 16.66 -4.26
N ALA A 294 -0.16 16.95 -3.25
CA ALA A 294 -0.99 15.96 -2.58
C ALA A 294 -2.00 15.32 -3.55
N ALA A 295 -2.69 16.13 -4.36
CA ALA A 295 -3.59 15.63 -5.40
C ALA A 295 -2.87 14.78 -6.47
N TRP A 296 -1.65 15.17 -6.87
CA TRP A 296 -0.83 14.36 -7.78
C TRP A 296 -0.43 13.01 -7.16
N LEU A 297 -0.06 13.00 -5.87
CA LEU A 297 0.29 11.77 -5.14
C LEU A 297 -0.88 10.80 -5.03
N THR A 298 -2.13 11.26 -4.96
CA THR A 298 -3.30 10.36 -4.96
C THR A 298 -3.39 9.51 -6.23
N GLY A 299 -2.91 10.00 -7.37
CA GLY A 299 -2.83 9.23 -8.62
C GLY A 299 -1.66 8.26 -8.68
N VAL A 300 -0.75 8.32 -7.71
CA VAL A 300 0.45 7.47 -7.62
C VAL A 300 0.16 6.32 -6.69
N ASP A 301 0.43 5.08 -7.12
CA ASP A 301 0.34 3.90 -6.25
C ASP A 301 1.52 3.87 -5.26
N LEU A 302 1.48 4.75 -4.28
CA LEU A 302 2.54 4.91 -3.28
C LEU A 302 2.59 3.68 -2.37
N ALA A 303 3.74 3.04 -2.28
CA ALA A 303 3.91 1.84 -1.47
C ALA A 303 4.63 2.13 -0.15
N TYR A 304 5.80 2.75 -0.21
CA TYR A 304 6.57 3.15 0.99
C TYR A 304 7.68 4.15 0.65
N VAL A 305 8.23 4.78 1.69
CA VAL A 305 9.45 5.59 1.67
C VAL A 305 10.63 4.76 2.22
N CYS A 306 11.81 4.91 1.64
CA CYS A 306 13.01 4.15 2.02
C CYS A 306 14.25 5.05 2.07
N GLY A 307 14.95 5.06 3.20
CA GLY A 307 16.30 5.60 3.34
C GLY A 307 17.35 4.57 2.95
N ALA A 308 17.87 4.64 1.73
CA ALA A 308 19.00 3.82 1.28
C ALA A 308 20.32 4.40 1.80
N LEU A 309 20.75 3.93 2.97
CA LEU A 309 21.92 4.45 3.67
C LEU A 309 23.23 4.25 2.89
N GLU A 310 23.39 3.10 2.22
CA GLU A 310 24.57 2.78 1.42
C GLU A 310 24.76 3.75 0.24
N SER A 311 23.69 4.02 -0.52
CA SER A 311 23.74 4.96 -1.65
C SER A 311 23.54 6.42 -1.24
N ARG A 312 23.24 6.67 0.05
CA ARG A 312 22.89 7.97 0.61
C ARG A 312 21.72 8.63 -0.13
N GLU A 313 20.65 7.88 -0.31
CA GLU A 313 19.46 8.31 -1.05
C GLU A 313 18.19 8.07 -0.25
N LEU A 314 17.27 9.03 -0.33
CA LEU A 314 15.90 8.87 0.11
C LEU A 314 15.05 8.54 -1.12
N LEU A 315 14.28 7.47 -1.05
CA LEU A 315 13.63 6.84 -2.18
C LEU A 315 12.13 6.76 -1.95
N LEU A 316 11.36 7.09 -2.99
CA LEU A 316 9.91 6.94 -3.01
C LEU A 316 9.56 5.73 -3.88
N GLU A 317 9.00 4.70 -3.27
CA GLU A 317 8.72 3.44 -3.94
C GLU A 317 7.25 3.37 -4.36
N VAL A 318 7.02 3.16 -5.66
CA VAL A 318 5.72 3.28 -6.31
C VAL A 318 5.41 2.03 -7.14
N GLY A 319 4.15 1.59 -7.15
CA GLY A 319 3.70 0.46 -7.95
C GLY A 319 4.47 -0.82 -7.61
N LEU A 320 4.85 -1.62 -8.62
CA LEU A 320 5.60 -2.86 -8.42
C LEU A 320 7.12 -2.72 -8.50
N ASP A 321 7.59 -1.83 -9.36
CA ASP A 321 8.96 -1.85 -9.89
C ASP A 321 9.56 -0.44 -10.04
N THR A 322 8.82 0.61 -9.68
CA THR A 322 9.27 1.99 -9.85
C THR A 322 9.80 2.55 -8.54
N GLN A 323 11.03 3.07 -8.59
CA GLN A 323 11.68 3.75 -7.48
C GLN A 323 12.08 5.13 -7.95
N TYR A 324 11.58 6.17 -7.29
CA TYR A 324 11.99 7.54 -7.55
C TYR A 324 13.06 7.98 -6.55
N LEU A 325 14.11 8.63 -7.04
CA LEU A 325 15.04 9.37 -6.21
C LEU A 325 14.31 10.59 -5.65
N PHE A 326 13.90 10.50 -4.39
CA PHE A 326 13.26 11.59 -3.67
C PHE A 326 14.32 12.63 -3.28
N ALA A 327 15.29 12.30 -2.44
CA ALA A 327 16.36 13.21 -2.08
C ALA A 327 17.72 12.51 -1.99
N ARG A 328 18.80 13.27 -2.04
CA ARG A 328 20.13 12.77 -1.68
C ARG A 328 20.43 13.18 -0.25
N ILE A 329 20.97 12.24 0.52
CA ILE A 329 21.47 12.43 1.87
C ILE A 329 22.90 12.98 1.74
N ARG A 330 23.13 14.21 2.17
CA ARG A 330 24.38 14.94 1.92
C ARG A 330 25.23 15.11 3.17
N THR A 331 24.60 15.20 4.33
CA THR A 331 25.28 15.49 5.60
C THR A 331 25.23 14.28 6.54
N ALA A 332 26.11 14.27 7.55
CA ALA A 332 26.14 13.21 8.54
C ALA A 332 24.85 13.19 9.39
N GLU A 333 24.28 14.37 9.65
CA GLU A 333 23.02 14.55 10.35
C GLU A 333 21.87 13.93 9.55
N GLN A 334 21.78 14.22 8.24
CA GLN A 334 20.77 13.60 7.37
C GLN A 334 20.94 12.08 7.29
N SER A 335 22.17 11.56 7.33
CA SER A 335 22.43 10.12 7.40
C SER A 335 21.91 9.52 8.70
N LEU A 336 22.15 10.18 9.84
CA LEU A 336 21.63 9.74 11.13
C LEU A 336 20.10 9.78 11.18
N GLU A 337 19.47 10.83 10.66
CA GLU A 337 18.01 10.92 10.61
C GLU A 337 17.39 9.84 9.72
N ALA A 338 17.99 9.55 8.55
CA ALA A 338 17.55 8.46 7.70
C ALA A 338 17.74 7.08 8.36
N GLN A 339 18.82 6.89 9.13
CA GLN A 339 19.03 5.67 9.91
C GLN A 339 17.95 5.52 10.98
N LEU A 340 17.70 6.55 11.78
CA LEU A 340 16.66 6.55 12.81
C LEU A 340 15.26 6.32 12.21
N PHE A 341 15.01 6.82 11.00
CA PHE A 341 13.78 6.57 10.25
C PHE A 341 13.61 5.08 9.91
N GLU A 342 14.63 4.41 9.37
CA GLU A 342 14.56 2.97 9.06
C GLU A 342 14.52 2.07 10.31
N GLU A 343 15.23 2.46 11.38
CA GLU A 343 15.14 1.78 12.69
C GLU A 343 13.74 1.94 13.31
N GLY A 344 13.16 3.14 13.22
CA GLY A 344 11.79 3.42 13.65
C GLY A 344 10.77 2.56 12.90
N LYS A 345 10.92 2.42 11.58
CA LYS A 345 10.08 1.54 10.75
C LYS A 345 10.16 0.11 11.26
N SER A 346 11.36 -0.38 11.52
CA SER A 346 11.59 -1.75 11.99
C SER A 346 10.93 -2.01 13.36
N ARG A 347 11.00 -1.03 14.28
CA ARG A 347 10.33 -1.12 15.60
C ARG A 347 8.81 -1.01 15.55
N THR A 348 8.27 -0.41 14.48
CA THR A 348 6.82 -0.20 14.31
C THR A 348 6.22 -1.11 13.23
N ALA A 349 6.78 -2.31 13.05
CA ALA A 349 6.30 -3.33 12.10
C ALA A 349 6.21 -2.82 10.64
N GLY A 350 7.14 -1.95 10.25
CA GLY A 350 7.23 -1.32 8.94
C GLY A 350 6.34 -0.08 8.74
N LEU A 351 5.58 0.32 9.77
CA LEU A 351 4.76 1.54 9.70
C LEU A 351 5.62 2.79 9.58
N HIS A 352 5.17 3.69 8.73
CA HIS A 352 5.70 5.04 8.60
C HIS A 352 4.69 5.89 7.83
N PHE A 353 4.90 7.20 7.78
CA PHE A 353 4.01 8.08 7.04
C PHE A 353 4.74 9.05 6.10
N LEU A 354 4.02 9.49 5.08
CA LEU A 354 4.37 10.63 4.24
C LEU A 354 3.30 11.70 4.44
N SER A 355 3.72 12.92 4.75
CA SER A 355 2.83 14.08 4.88
C SER A 355 3.27 15.18 3.92
N VAL A 356 2.33 15.90 3.35
CA VAL A 356 2.55 17.05 2.48
C VAL A 356 1.79 18.24 3.05
N GLN A 357 2.49 19.34 3.31
CA GLN A 357 1.93 20.51 4.00
C GLN A 357 2.49 21.82 3.42
N ALA A 358 1.72 22.90 3.54
CA ALA A 358 2.13 24.22 3.07
C ALA A 358 3.37 24.76 3.81
N SER A 359 3.45 24.60 5.13
CA SER A 359 4.58 25.00 5.98
C SER A 359 4.62 24.19 7.29
N ALA A 360 5.62 24.44 8.14
CA ALA A 360 5.76 23.77 9.44
C ALA A 360 4.72 24.23 10.47
N GLU A 361 4.08 25.37 10.23
CA GLU A 361 3.06 26.00 11.07
C GLU A 361 1.64 25.69 10.60
N ALA A 362 1.48 24.86 9.57
CA ALA A 362 0.15 24.49 9.08
C ALA A 362 -0.63 23.71 10.15
N ASP A 363 -1.91 24.07 10.33
CA ASP A 363 -2.79 23.43 11.32
C ASP A 363 -3.15 21.97 10.95
N ALA A 364 -3.10 21.64 9.66
CA ALA A 364 -3.46 20.33 9.12
C ALA A 364 -2.68 20.05 7.83
N PRO A 365 -2.43 18.76 7.50
CA PRO A 365 -1.78 18.40 6.26
C PRO A 365 -2.71 18.57 5.06
N ASP A 366 -2.15 18.98 3.92
CA ASP A 366 -2.84 18.94 2.63
C ASP A 366 -2.96 17.50 2.12
N GLY A 367 -2.01 16.63 2.50
CA GLY A 367 -2.13 15.20 2.30
C GLY A 367 -1.31 14.37 3.27
N PHE A 368 -1.79 13.17 3.58
CA PHE A 368 -1.18 12.26 4.52
C PHE A 368 -1.44 10.80 4.13
N TRP A 369 -0.36 10.02 4.05
CA TRP A 369 -0.38 8.59 3.77
C TRP A 369 0.29 7.84 4.91
N LEU A 370 -0.46 7.00 5.62
CA LEU A 370 0.13 5.97 6.47
C LEU A 370 0.45 4.76 5.59
N LEU A 371 1.71 4.36 5.61
CA LEU A 371 2.29 3.35 4.73
C LEU A 371 2.89 2.22 5.56
N LYS A 372 3.06 1.07 4.91
CA LYS A 372 3.71 -0.09 5.53
C LYS A 372 4.71 -0.72 4.58
N ASP A 373 5.96 -0.73 5.01
CA ASP A 373 7.02 -1.46 4.34
C ASP A 373 7.10 -2.88 4.92
N VAL A 374 6.39 -3.81 4.29
CA VAL A 374 6.31 -5.23 4.73
C VAL A 374 7.66 -5.96 4.74
N ALA A 375 8.69 -5.39 4.12
CA ALA A 375 10.04 -5.93 4.11
C ALA A 375 10.98 -5.22 5.09
N ALA A 376 10.55 -4.16 5.78
CA ALA A 376 11.39 -3.39 6.70
C ALA A 376 12.01 -4.26 7.80
N GLU A 377 11.19 -5.10 8.44
CA GLU A 377 11.65 -6.05 9.47
C GLU A 377 12.78 -6.96 8.94
N LYS A 378 12.69 -7.39 7.68
CA LYS A 378 13.70 -8.27 7.06
C LYS A 378 14.97 -7.50 6.70
N ARG A 379 14.90 -6.21 6.33
CA ARG A 379 16.07 -5.38 6.00
C ARG A 379 16.87 -4.99 7.24
N ALA A 380 16.21 -4.81 8.38
CA ALA A 380 16.87 -4.51 9.66
C ALA A 380 17.87 -5.60 10.08
N VAL A 381 17.59 -6.85 9.74
CA VAL A 381 18.46 -8.01 10.07
C VAL A 381 19.76 -8.02 9.25
N PHE A 382 19.80 -7.35 8.10
CA PHE A 382 20.97 -7.31 7.21
C PHE A 382 21.82 -6.04 7.33
N SER A 383 21.41 -5.07 8.15
CA SER A 383 22.28 -3.96 8.54
C SER A 383 22.99 -4.34 9.83
N PRO A 384 24.31 -4.57 9.84
CA PRO A 384 25.01 -4.79 11.10
C PRO A 384 24.81 -3.57 12.01
N PRO A 385 24.61 -3.76 13.33
CA PRO A 385 24.69 -2.65 14.25
C PRO A 385 26.08 -2.01 14.10
N ALA A 386 26.09 -0.68 13.95
CA ALA A 386 27.29 0.12 13.80
C ALA A 386 28.24 -0.01 15.01
#